data_AF-G9YPB9-F1
#
_entry.id   AF-G9YPB9-F1
#
_cell.length_a   1.000
_cell.length_b   1.000
_cell.length_c   1.000
_cell.angle_alpha   90.00
_cell.angle_beta   90.00
_cell.angle_gamma   90.00
#
_symmetry.space_group_name_H-M   'P 1'
#
loop_
_entity.id
_entity.type
_entity.pdbx_description
1 polymer ?
#
loop_
_entity_poly.entity_id
_entity_poly.type
_entity_poly.pdbx_seq_one_letter_code
_entity_poly.pdbx_strand_id
1 'polypeptide(L)' 'MAYQIAFRMKLEAMKTQGTSIKGVTADTIKSMVLDIPPLEEQKKIADMLTAFDSYIKRAVYELNLFLTMKKALLQQLFI' A
#
# COMPACT_ATOMS: atom_id res chain seq x y z
N MET A 1 -6.85 5.97 7.07
CA MET A 1 -7.92 4.96 7.23
C MET A 1 -7.47 3.56 6.80
N ALA A 2 -7.04 3.31 5.55
CA ALA A 2 -6.53 1.99 5.13
C ALA A 2 -5.35 1.47 5.98
N TYR A 3 -4.41 2.35 6.35
CA TYR A 3 -3.31 2.01 7.25
C TYR A 3 -3.80 1.58 8.66
N GLN A 4 -4.79 2.29 9.22
CA GLN A 4 -5.36 1.93 10.53
C GLN A 4 -6.07 0.58 10.47
N ILE A 5 -6.80 0.30 9.38
CA ILE A 5 -7.44 -0.99 9.14
C ILE A 5 -6.38 -2.09 9.04
N ALA A 6 -5.34 -1.90 8.21
CA ALA A 6 -4.25 -2.88 8.07
C ALA A 6 -3.51 -3.14 9.40
N PHE A 7 -3.26 -2.08 10.18
CA PHE A 7 -2.63 -2.18 11.49
C PHE A 7 -3.49 -2.94 12.49
N ARG A 8 -4.79 -2.62 12.57
CA ARG A 8 -5.76 -3.30 13.44
C ARG A 8 -5.95 -4.76 13.01
N MET A 9 -6.05 -5.04 11.72
CA MET A 9 -6.13 -6.42 11.19
C MET A 9 -4.88 -7.23 11.54
N LYS A 10 -3.69 -6.63 11.48
CA LYS A 10 -2.44 -7.28 11.90
C LYS A 10 -2.43 -7.59 13.39
N LEU A 11 -2.91 -6.67 14.22
CA LEU A 11 -3.05 -6.90 15.67
C LEU A 11 -4.04 -8.03 15.98
N GLU A 12 -5.19 -8.06 15.31
CA GLU A 12 -6.18 -9.12 15.50
C GLU A 12 -5.65 -10.48 15.02
N ALA A 13 -4.93 -10.53 13.90
CA ALA A 13 -4.26 -11.74 13.43
C ALA A 13 -3.13 -12.24 14.36
N MET A 14 -2.51 -11.34 15.14
CA MET A 14 -1.53 -11.71 16.16
C MET A 14 -2.19 -12.28 17.43
N LYS A 15 -3.41 -11.85 17.76
CA LYS A 15 -4.18 -12.36 18.91
C LYS A 15 -4.77 -13.75 18.66
N THR A 16 -5.03 -14.12 17.41
CA THR A 16 -5.56 -15.44 17.09
C THR A 16 -4.51 -16.53 17.37
N GLN A 17 -4.76 -17.37 18.38
CA GLN A 17 -3.95 -18.56 18.68
C GLN A 17 -4.52 -19.79 17.96
N GLY A 18 -3.82 -20.26 16.93
CA GLY A 18 -4.13 -21.47 16.17
C GLY A 18 -3.01 -21.78 15.15
N THR A 19 -2.66 -23.05 14.99
CA THR A 19 -1.45 -23.49 14.27
C THR A 19 -1.61 -23.67 12.76
N SER A 20 -2.83 -23.77 12.22
CA SER A 20 -3.04 -24.05 10.78
C SER A 20 -3.61 -22.91 9.93
N ILE A 21 -4.48 -22.04 10.46
CA ILE A 21 -4.98 -20.84 9.75
C ILE A 21 -5.16 -19.69 10.76
N LYS A 22 -4.25 -18.72 10.75
CA LYS A 22 -4.40 -17.46 11.52
C LYS A 22 -5.26 -16.50 10.72
N GLY A 23 -6.58 -16.67 10.81
CA GLY A 23 -7.56 -15.83 10.13
C GLY A 23 -8.33 -14.95 11.11
N VAL A 24 -8.48 -13.67 10.79
CA VAL A 24 -9.43 -12.79 11.49
C VAL A 24 -10.84 -13.15 10.99
N THR A 25 -11.73 -13.54 11.89
CA THR A 25 -13.12 -13.89 11.53
C THR A 25 -13.91 -12.64 11.11
N ALA A 26 -14.94 -12.83 10.29
CA ALA A 26 -15.79 -11.74 9.81
C ALA A 26 -16.44 -10.94 10.95
N ASP A 27 -16.80 -11.61 12.04
CA ASP A 27 -17.40 -10.97 13.21
C ASP A 27 -16.38 -10.11 13.98
N THR A 28 -15.12 -10.53 14.04
CA THR A 28 -14.02 -9.72 14.60
C THR A 28 -13.75 -8.49 13.74
N ILE A 29 -13.87 -8.60 12.42
CA ILE A 29 -13.75 -7.44 11.52
C ILE A 29 -14.92 -6.47 11.74
N LYS A 30 -16.16 -6.96 11.85
CA LYS A 30 -17.35 -6.12 12.07
C LYS A 30 -17.37 -5.40 13.42
N SER A 31 -16.82 -6.03 14.46
CA SER A 31 -16.72 -5.48 15.81
C SER A 31 -15.50 -4.57 16.02
N MET A 32 -14.67 -4.38 14.99
CA MET A 32 -13.48 -3.56 15.06
C MET A 32 -13.85 -2.08 15.22
N VAL A 33 -13.48 -1.50 16.36
CA VAL A 33 -13.60 -0.06 16.60
C VAL A 33 -12.47 0.66 15.87
N LEU A 34 -12.83 1.55 14.95
CA LEU A 34 -11.92 2.40 14.21
C LEU A 34 -12.14 3.85 14.63
N ASP A 35 -11.07 4.53 15.00
CA ASP A 35 -11.09 5.97 15.22
C ASP A 35 -11.05 6.65 13.86
N ILE A 36 -12.24 7.00 13.36
CA ILE A 36 -12.41 7.64 12.05
C ILE A 36 -12.43 9.17 12.27
N PRO A 37 -11.47 9.93 11.71
CA PRO A 37 -11.44 11.38 11.84
C PRO A 37 -12.59 12.04 11.05
N PRO A 38 -12.86 13.35 11.24
CA PRO A 38 -13.88 14.07 10.48
C PRO A 38 -13.67 13.98 8.97
N LEU A 39 -14.76 14.05 8.19
CA LEU A 39 -14.73 13.86 6.74
C LEU A 39 -13.73 14.79 6.02
N GLU A 40 -13.62 16.04 6.46
CA GLU A 40 -12.67 17.00 5.89
C GLU A 40 -11.21 16.60 6.10
N GLU A 41 -10.89 16.02 7.25
CA GLU A 41 -9.55 15.49 7.51
C GLU A 41 -9.30 14.22 6.69
N GLN A 42 -10.31 13.35 6.55
CA GLN A 42 -10.22 12.16 5.69
C GLN A 42 -9.89 12.52 4.24
N LYS A 43 -10.54 13.56 3.69
CA LYS A 43 -10.26 14.06 2.33
C LYS A 43 -8.81 14.54 2.20
N LYS A 44 -8.36 15.39 3.13
CA LYS A 44 -6.97 15.89 3.12
C LYS A 44 -5.93 14.78 3.17
N ILE A 45 -6.16 13.78 4.03
CA ILE A 45 -5.29 12.60 4.13
C ILE A 45 -5.31 11.82 2.81
N ALA A 46 -6.49 11.60 2.23
CA ALA A 46 -6.63 10.87 0.96
C ALA A 46 -5.94 11.59 -0.21
N ASP A 47 -6.11 12.91 -0.31
CA ASP A 47 -5.47 13.73 -1.34
C ASP A 47 -3.95 13.68 -1.23
N MET A 48 -3.42 13.81 0.00
CA MET A 48 -1.98 13.71 0.26
C MET A 48 -1.43 12.34 -0.15
N LEU A 49 -2.07 11.25 0.26
CA LEU A 49 -1.65 9.89 -0.09
C LEU A 49 -1.73 9.63 -1.60
N THR A 50 -2.78 10.13 -2.26
CA THR A 50 -2.95 10.03 -3.71
C THR A 50 -1.86 10.77 -4.47
N ALA A 51 -1.43 11.93 -3.98
CA ALA A 51 -0.31 12.67 -4.55
C ALA A 51 1.01 11.88 -4.44
N PHE A 52 1.28 11.24 -3.29
CA PHE A 52 2.46 10.37 -3.13
C PHE A 52 2.41 9.14 -4.04
N ASP A 53 1.27 8.46 -4.13
CA ASP A 53 1.12 7.31 -5.03
C ASP A 53 1.37 7.69 -6.49
N SER A 54 0.88 8.87 -6.90
CA SER A 54 1.09 9.39 -8.25
C SER A 54 2.56 9.72 -8.50
N TYR A 55 3.24 10.32 -7.53
CA TYR A 55 4.68 10.60 -7.59
C TYR A 55 5.50 9.31 -7.72
N ILE A 56 5.23 8.31 -6.88
CA ILE A 56 5.93 7.02 -6.90
C ILE A 56 5.73 6.32 -8.26
N LYS A 57 4.50 6.28 -8.76
CA LYS A 57 4.20 5.68 -10.08
C LYS A 57 5.01 6.35 -11.19
N ARG A 58 5.09 7.68 -11.18
CA ARG A 58 5.89 8.43 -12.16
C ARG A 58 7.38 8.11 -12.05
N ALA A 59 7.94 8.11 -10.83
CA ALA A 59 9.35 7.80 -10.62
C ALA A 59 9.70 6.37 -11.09
N VAL A 60 8.83 5.39 -10.81
CA VAL A 60 8.99 4.01 -11.29
C VAL A 60 8.91 3.93 -12.81
N TYR A 61 8.00 4.67 -13.44
CA TYR A 61 7.91 4.75 -14.89
C TYR A 61 9.19 5.31 -15.53
N GLU A 62 9.68 6.45 -15.04
CA GLU A 62 10.91 7.10 -15.53
C GLU A 62 12.13 6.19 -15.34
N LEU A 63 12.24 5.51 -14.20
CA LEU A 63 13.30 4.54 -13.96
C LEU A 63 13.29 3.40 -14.99
N ASN A 64 12.11 2.82 -15.26
CA ASN A 64 11.97 1.74 -16.24
C ASN A 64 12.28 2.22 -17.67
N LEU A 65 11.92 3.45 -18.01
CA LEU A 65 12.28 4.06 -19.28
C LEU A 65 13.81 4.16 -19.41
N PHE A 66 14.50 4.70 -18.40
CA PHE A 66 15.96 4.81 -18.42
C PHE A 66 16.67 3.45 -18.47
N LEU A 67 16.18 2.44 -17.75
CA LEU A 67 16.72 1.08 -17.83
C LEU A 67 16.56 0.49 -19.23
N THR A 68 15.42 0.73 -19.88
CA THR A 68 15.15 0.28 -21.25
C THR A 68 16.06 0.98 -22.25
N MET A 69 16.21 2.30 -22.15
CA MET A 69 17.12 3.09 -23.00
C MET A 69 18.57 2.64 -22.82
N LYS A 70 19.03 2.47 -21.57
CA LYS A 70 20.38 1.96 -21.28
C LYS A 70 20.62 0.61 -21.95
N LYS A 71 19.66 -0.31 -21.88
CA LYS A 71 19.76 -1.62 -22.53
C LYS A 71 19.86 -1.50 -24.05
N ALA A 72 19.01 -0.68 -24.67
CA ALA A 72 19.02 -0.46 -26.12
C ALA A 72 20.34 0.16 -26.60
N LEU A 73 20.85 1.16 -25.88
CA LEU A 73 22.13 1.81 -26.21
C LEU A 73 23.31 0.84 -26.07
N LEU A 74 23.34 0.01 -25.03
CA LEU A 74 24.37 -1.01 -24.90
C LEU A 74 24.30 -2.04 -26.04
N GLN A 75 23.10 -2.43 -26.49
CA GLN A 75 22.96 -3.31 -27.64
C GLN A 75 23.53 -2.67 -28.92
N GLN A 76 23.31 -1.37 -29.14
CA GLN A 76 23.85 -0.66 -30.30
C GLN A 76 25.37 -0.52 -30.29
N LEU A 77 26.03 -0.61 -29.13
CA LEU A 77 27.49 -0.46 -29.02
C LEU A 77 28.28 -1.75 -29.31
N PHE A 78 27.63 -2.91 -29.25
CA PHE A 78 28.27 -4.23 -29.44
C PHE A 78 27.76 -4.97 -30.67
N ILE A 79 27.12 -4.23 -31.60
CA ILE A 79 26.87 -4.61 -33.00
C ILE A 79 27.88 -3.82 -33.83
#